data_AF-A0A1J3FSW5-F1
#
_entry.id   AF-A0A1J3FSW5-F1
#
_cell.length_a   1.000
_cell.length_b   1.000
_cell.length_c   1.000
_cell.angle_alpha   90.00
_cell.angle_beta   90.00
_cell.angle_gamma   90.00
#
_symmetry.space_group_name_H-M   'P 1'
#
loop_
_entity.id
_entity.type
_entity.pdbx_description
1 polymer ?
#
loop_
_entity_poly.entity_id
_entity_poly.type
_entity_poly.pdbx_seq_one_letter_code
_entity_poly.pdbx_strand_id
1 'polypeptide(L)'
;MKKLSQESIKRYNEEWKTNFEFVEVVKANFHFAAGYIFLITFDVLDPSDNQKKTFQARIYYSSCYPTEYVFVRPKPDSKVNSSESSGGSSEENVSSIRGSYLLYR
;
A
#
# COMPACT_ATOMS: atom_id res chain seq x y z
N MET A 1 -11.34 -7.09 1.30
CA MET A 1 -9.89 -6.95 1.02
C MET A 1 -9.50 -7.22 -0.42
N LYS A 2 -10.03 -8.27 -1.10
CA LYS A 2 -9.68 -8.59 -2.50
C LYS A 2 -9.72 -7.39 -3.47
N LYS A 3 -10.83 -6.63 -3.50
CA LYS A 3 -10.98 -5.44 -4.36
C LYS A 3 -9.88 -4.39 -4.12
N LEU A 4 -9.55 -4.13 -2.85
CA LEU A 4 -8.51 -3.18 -2.46
C LEU A 4 -7.12 -3.65 -2.87
N SER A 5 -6.82 -4.95 -2.74
CA SER A 5 -5.56 -5.55 -3.20
C SER A 5 -5.41 -5.51 -4.72
N GLN A 6 -6.48 -5.83 -5.45
CA GLN A 6 -6.49 -5.77 -6.92
C GLN A 6 -6.26 -4.34 -7.43
N GLU A 7 -6.91 -3.35 -6.81
CA GLU A 7 -6.71 -1.94 -7.18
C GLU A 7 -5.29 -1.45 -6.81
N SER A 8 -4.77 -1.91 -5.66
CA SER A 8 -3.41 -1.61 -5.22
C SER A 8 -2.36 -2.11 -6.22
N ILE A 9 -2.46 -3.37 -6.65
CA ILE A 9 -1.49 -3.93 -7.61
C ILE A 9 -1.68 -3.34 -9.01
N LYS A 10 -2.90 -3.02 -9.41
CA LYS A 10 -3.16 -2.35 -10.69
C LYS A 10 -2.47 -0.99 -10.75
N ARG A 11 -2.57 -0.19 -9.69
CA ARG A 11 -1.86 1.10 -9.58
C ARG A 11 -0.34 0.92 -9.64
N TYR A 12 0.18 -0.07 -8.92
CA TYR A 12 1.60 -0.39 -8.97
C TYR A 12 2.06 -0.80 -10.38
N ASN A 13 1.26 -1.62 -11.07
CA ASN A 13 1.52 -2.04 -12.44
C ASN A 13 1.54 -0.85 -13.41
N GLU A 14 0.60 0.09 -13.27
CA GLU A 14 0.53 1.32 -14.08
C GLU A 14 1.74 2.24 -13.85
N GLU A 15 2.16 2.42 -12.59
CA GLU A 15 3.28 3.30 -12.21
C GLU A 15 4.63 2.72 -12.62
N TRP A 16 4.84 1.41 -12.39
CA TRP A 16 6.12 0.74 -12.61
C TRP A 16 6.21 0.00 -13.95
N LYS A 17 5.17 0.08 -14.79
CA LYS A 17 5.04 -0.67 -16.07
C LYS A 17 5.29 -2.17 -15.90
N THR A 18 4.73 -2.73 -14.84
CA THR A 18 4.80 -4.18 -14.52
C THR A 18 3.46 -4.86 -14.81
N ASN A 19 3.44 -6.19 -14.83
CA ASN A 19 2.23 -6.98 -15.12
C ASN A 19 1.94 -8.00 -14.02
N PHE A 20 2.06 -7.61 -12.75
CA PHE A 20 1.79 -8.54 -11.65
C PHE A 20 0.31 -8.94 -11.59
N GLU A 21 0.04 -10.23 -11.46
CA GLU A 21 -1.30 -10.76 -11.31
C GLU A 21 -1.62 -11.02 -9.84
N PHE A 22 -2.77 -10.56 -9.37
CA PHE A 22 -3.21 -10.82 -8.01
C PHE A 22 -3.56 -12.30 -7.82
N VAL A 23 -2.99 -12.95 -6.79
CA VAL A 23 -3.27 -14.35 -6.45
C VAL A 23 -4.27 -14.41 -5.28
N GLU A 24 -3.82 -14.06 -4.07
CA GLU A 24 -4.61 -14.19 -2.86
C GLU A 24 -4.20 -13.20 -1.77
N VAL A 25 -5.08 -12.97 -0.80
CA VAL A 25 -4.75 -12.18 0.40
C VAL A 25 -4.19 -13.14 1.46
N VAL A 26 -2.95 -12.93 1.88
CA VAL A 26 -2.27 -13.72 2.91
C VAL A 26 -2.69 -13.27 4.31
N LYS A 27 -2.71 -11.95 4.54
CA LYS A 27 -3.04 -11.36 5.83
C LYS A 27 -3.67 -9.99 5.64
N ALA A 28 -4.61 -9.62 6.49
CA ALA A 28 -5.10 -8.26 6.57
C ALA A 28 -5.24 -7.87 8.04
N ASN A 29 -4.72 -6.70 8.38
CA ASN A 29 -4.96 -6.04 9.66
C ASN A 29 -5.68 -4.73 9.39
N PHE A 30 -6.47 -4.27 10.35
CA PHE A 30 -7.08 -2.95 10.29
C PHE A 30 -6.91 -2.24 11.63
N HIS A 31 -6.76 -0.92 11.57
CA HIS A 31 -6.71 -0.04 12.71
C HIS A 31 -7.75 1.06 12.52
N PHE A 32 -8.49 1.37 13.58
CA PHE A 32 -9.49 2.43 13.61
C PHE A 32 -8.96 3.63 14.38
N ALA A 33 -8.93 4.80 13.74
CA ALA A 33 -8.55 6.08 14.33
C ALA A 33 -9.49 7.17 13.77
N ALA A 34 -8.97 8.20 13.10
CA ALA A 34 -9.77 9.19 12.36
C ALA A 34 -10.30 8.66 11.00
N GLY A 35 -10.45 7.34 10.88
CA GLY A 35 -10.70 6.59 9.65
C GLY A 35 -10.25 5.14 9.81
N TYR A 36 -10.38 4.35 8.75
CA TYR A 36 -9.94 2.96 8.71
C TYR A 36 -8.61 2.86 7.96
N ILE A 37 -7.57 2.42 8.66
CA ILE A 37 -6.28 2.08 8.04
C ILE A 37 -6.25 0.58 7.84
N PHE A 38 -6.22 0.14 6.59
CA PHE A 38 -6.04 -1.26 6.21
C PHE A 38 -4.59 -1.53 5.86
N LEU A 39 -4.00 -2.54 6.52
CA LEU A 39 -2.69 -3.08 6.19
C LEU A 39 -2.87 -4.48 5.63
N ILE A 40 -2.76 -4.59 4.31
CA ILE A 40 -3.05 -5.83 3.57
C ILE A 40 -1.74 -6.40 3.05
N THR A 41 -1.51 -7.68 3.31
CA THR A 41 -0.45 -8.48 2.72
C THR A 41 -1.10 -9.48 1.76
N PHE A 42 -0.67 -9.48 0.52
CA PHE A 42 -1.24 -10.32 -0.54
C PHE A 42 -0.13 -10.81 -1.45
N ASP A 43 -0.36 -11.96 -2.06
CA ASP A 43 0.57 -12.53 -3.01
C ASP A 43 0.18 -12.18 -4.44
N VAL A 44 1.19 -11.94 -5.26
CA VAL A 44 1.07 -11.71 -6.68
C VAL A 44 1.94 -12.68 -7.45
N LEU A 45 1.54 -13.00 -8.67
CA LEU A 45 2.32 -13.77 -9.61
C LEU A 45 2.99 -12.81 -10.58
N ASP A 46 4.30 -12.96 -10.74
CA ASP A 46 5.03 -12.30 -11.82
C ASP A 46 4.92 -13.16 -13.10
N PRO A 47 4.27 -12.69 -14.18
CA PRO A 47 4.15 -13.46 -15.41
C PRO A 47 5.50 -13.62 -16.13
N SER A 48 6.51 -12.81 -15.80
CA SER A 48 7.84 -12.91 -16.43
C SER A 48 8.70 -14.01 -15.82
N ASP A 49 8.51 -14.30 -14.53
CA ASP A 49 9.35 -15.21 -13.75
C ASP A 49 8.55 -16.44 -13.26
N ASN A 50 7.22 -16.42 -13.38
CA ASN A 50 6.29 -17.37 -12.76
C ASN A 50 6.52 -17.53 -11.24
N GLN A 51 7.14 -16.55 -10.60
CA GLN A 51 7.42 -16.56 -9.17
C GLN A 51 6.34 -15.80 -8.41
N LYS A 52 5.91 -16.39 -7.28
CA LYS A 52 5.00 -15.77 -6.34
C LYS A 52 5.78 -14.76 -5.50
N LYS A 53 5.36 -13.50 -5.51
CA LYS A 53 5.95 -12.40 -4.73
C LYS A 53 4.92 -11.90 -3.74
N THR A 54 5.33 -11.68 -2.50
CA THR A 54 4.44 -11.12 -1.48
C THR A 54 4.53 -9.60 -1.50
N PHE A 55 3.38 -8.94 -1.56
CA PHE A 55 3.25 -7.49 -1.50
C PHE A 55 2.53 -7.06 -0.24
N GLN A 56 2.83 -5.84 0.19
CA GLN A 56 2.14 -5.16 1.28
C GLN A 56 1.57 -3.83 0.75
N ALA A 57 0.29 -3.61 1.02
CA ALA A 57 -0.39 -2.35 0.78
C ALA A 57 -0.89 -1.74 2.09
N ARG A 58 -0.78 -0.41 2.21
CA ARG A 58 -1.42 0.38 3.25
C ARG A 58 -2.43 1.31 2.61
N ILE A 59 -3.68 1.22 3.07
CA ILE A 59 -4.82 1.92 2.48
C ILE A 59 -5.55 2.66 3.58
N TYR A 60 -5.85 3.92 3.34
CA TYR A 60 -6.67 4.73 4.22
C TYR A 60 -8.07 4.88 3.61
N TYR A 61 -9.08 4.58 4.42
CA TYR A 61 -10.48 4.68 4.04
C TYR A 61 -11.23 5.56 5.05
N SER A 62 -11.95 6.54 4.54
CA SER A 62 -12.84 7.39 5.31
C SER A 62 -14.17 7.52 4.58
N SER A 63 -15.27 7.70 5.30
CA SER A 63 -16.57 8.01 4.68
C SER A 63 -16.62 9.43 4.10
N CYS A 64 -15.76 10.32 4.59
CA CYS A 64 -15.76 11.73 4.24
C CYS A 64 -14.78 12.09 3.11
N TYR A 65 -13.84 11.19 2.80
CA TYR A 65 -12.75 11.42 1.85
C TYR A 65 -12.58 10.22 0.92
N PRO A 66 -12.05 10.42 -0.31
CA PRO A 66 -11.76 9.31 -1.21
C PRO A 66 -10.78 8.31 -0.57
N THR A 67 -10.82 7.06 -1.02
CA THR A 67 -9.88 6.02 -0.56
C THR A 67 -8.46 6.34 -1.04
N GLU A 68 -7.53 6.42 -0.11
CA GLU A 68 -6.13 6.73 -0.38
C GLU A 68 -5.27 5.46 -0.33
N TYR A 69 -4.54 5.20 -1.40
CA TYR A 69 -3.56 4.13 -1.49
C TYR A 69 -2.20 4.67 -1.07
N VAL A 70 -1.89 4.55 0.22
CA VAL A 70 -0.73 5.21 0.83
C VAL A 70 0.58 4.64 0.29
N PHE A 71 0.68 3.32 0.20
CA PHE A 71 1.79 2.66 -0.52
C PHE A 71 1.42 1.23 -0.90
N VAL A 72 2.10 0.73 -1.93
CA VAL A 72 2.12 -0.68 -2.34
C VAL A 72 3.58 -1.03 -2.62
N ARG A 73 4.11 -2.04 -1.93
CA ARG A 73 5.51 -2.44 -2.09
C ARG A 73 5.70 -3.95 -1.92
N PRO A 74 6.70 -4.55 -2.59
CA PRO A 74 7.14 -5.91 -2.27
C PRO A 74 7.52 -5.99 -0.79
N LYS A 75 7.15 -7.09 -0.13
CA LYS A 75 7.62 -7.39 1.22
C LYS A 75 9.07 -7.87 1.11
N PRO A 76 10.02 -7.35 1.92
CA PRO A 76 11.37 -7.87 1.92
C PRO A 76 11.35 -9.33 2.36
N ASP A 77 11.96 -10.21 1.55
CA ASP A 77 12.16 -11.61 1.93
C ASP A 77 13.05 -11.65 3.17
N SER A 78 12.60 -12.31 4.24
CA SER A 78 13.32 -12.35 5.52
C SER A 78 14.57 -13.25 5.49
N LYS A 79 15.14 -13.49 4.31
CA LYS A 79 16.44 -14.15 4.14
C LYS A 79 17.49 -13.06 3.98
N VAL A 80 17.91 -12.43 5.08
CA VAL A 80 19.26 -11.89 5.31
C VAL A 80 19.36 -11.49 6.78
N ASN A 81 20.52 -11.84 7.33
CA ASN A 81 20.86 -11.87 8.74
C ASN A 81 20.81 -10.50 9.43
N SER A 82 20.55 -10.58 10.73
CA SER A 82 20.64 -9.52 11.73
C SER A 82 21.80 -8.53 11.53
N SER A 83 21.45 -7.26 11.32
CA SER A 83 22.01 -6.14 12.07
C SER A 83 20.97 -5.03 12.12
N GLU A 84 20.47 -4.76 13.32
CA GLU A 84 19.55 -3.66 13.63
C GLU A 84 20.09 -2.33 13.14
N SER A 85 19.21 -1.48 12.62
CA SER A 85 19.25 -0.06 12.97
C SER A 85 17.83 0.52 12.96
N SER A 86 17.44 0.88 14.17
CA SER A 86 16.45 1.85 14.64
C SER A 86 15.69 2.70 13.61
N GLY A 87 14.36 2.73 13.82
CA GLY A 87 13.65 3.97 14.14
C GLY A 87 13.27 4.90 12.98
N GLY A 88 12.00 5.29 12.94
CA GLY A 88 11.58 6.44 12.15
C GLY A 88 10.10 6.46 11.81
N SER A 89 9.26 6.84 12.77
CA SER A 89 8.08 7.63 12.44
C SER A 89 8.60 8.98 11.94
N SER A 90 8.42 9.30 10.67
CA SER A 90 8.59 10.65 10.16
C SER A 90 7.37 11.04 9.33
N GLU A 91 6.54 11.89 9.96
CA GLU A 91 5.95 13.03 9.28
C GLU A 91 7.09 13.81 8.62
N GLU A 92 7.05 14.07 7.31
CA GLU A 92 7.17 15.43 6.76
C GLU A 92 7.25 15.50 5.21
N ASN A 93 6.31 16.29 4.67
CA ASN A 93 6.43 17.25 3.57
C ASN A 93 6.82 16.81 2.15
N VAL A 94 5.81 16.76 1.27
CA VAL A 94 5.89 17.45 -0.03
C VAL A 94 4.67 18.37 -0.19
N SER A 95 4.88 19.64 0.15
CA SER A 95 4.08 20.75 -0.36
C SER A 95 4.37 20.91 -1.85
N SER A 96 3.36 20.76 -2.71
CA SER A 96 3.05 21.69 -3.79
C SER A 96 2.19 21.04 -4.87
N ILE A 97 0.87 20.99 -4.68
CA ILE A 97 -0.06 21.46 -5.72
C ILE A 97 -1.16 22.25 -5.02
N ARG A 98 -1.17 23.56 -5.30
CA ARG A 98 -2.17 24.53 -4.88
C ARG A 98 -3.55 24.08 -5.37
N GLY A 99 -4.52 24.05 -4.46
CA GLY A 99 -5.93 23.83 -4.78
C GLY A 99 -6.78 24.31 -3.62
N SER A 100 -6.82 25.63 -3.47
CA SER A 100 -7.51 26.40 -2.44
C SER A 100 -8.95 25.91 -2.18
N TYR A 101 -9.23 25.41 -0.98
CA TYR A 101 -10.54 25.61 -0.34
C TYR A 101 -10.33 25.78 1.17
N LEU A 102 -10.08 27.03 1.56
CA LEU A 102 -10.34 27.48 2.92
C LEU A 102 -11.85 27.39 3.18
N LEU A 103 -12.18 26.85 4.35
CA LEU A 103 -13.27 27.18 5.27
C LEU A 103 -14.44 28.01 4.71
N TYR A 104 -15.68 27.58 4.95
CA TYR A 104 -16.49 28.06 6.08
C TYR A 104 -17.81 27.27 6.18
N ARG A 105 -18.10 26.83 7.41
CA ARG A 105 -19.40 26.58 8.08
C ARG A 105 -20.60 26.09 7.28
#